data_AF-A0A7K4CV29-F1
#
_entry.id   AF-A0A7K4CV29-F1
#
_cell.length_a   1.000
_cell.length_b   1.000
_cell.length_c   1.000
_cell.angle_alpha   90.00
_cell.angle_beta   90.00
_cell.angle_gamma   90.00
#
_symmetry.space_group_name_H-M   'P 1'
#
loop_
_entity.id
_entity.type
_entity.pdbx_description
1 polymer ?
#
loop_
_entity_poly.entity_id
_entity_poly.type
_entity_poly.pdbx_seq_one_letter_code
_entity_poly.pdbx_strand_id
1 'polypeptide(L)'
;MTVMTNAVKACKIRGIYATALSILFSGTEGYEITFPSPEIAKRLNIAASSKPADISISDRPDLLGVVIEGKLEDINAKGFPIGTATVPGCTVMETIPNKYAIYKGIVIGRNERYGYNNVLLSSSEKIVGILPGADFKPDTDVIVQVEEPGSKSGKKKPVLTRSIACPGSYAVLIPENKVTFSKAITDPGLRSELEEMAALHPARRAARFGIIFRSACNEAH
;
A
#
# COMPACT_ATOMS: atom_id res chain seq x y z
N MET A 1 23.60 18.87 13.18
CA MET A 1 22.54 19.44 12.34
C MET A 1 22.68 18.82 10.95
N THR A 2 22.03 17.69 10.73
CA THR A 2 22.00 17.07 9.41
C THR A 2 20.80 17.66 8.69
N VAL A 3 21.06 18.52 7.71
CA VAL A 3 20.04 18.95 6.76
C VAL A 3 19.65 17.70 5.98
N MET A 4 18.59 17.00 6.42
CA MET A 4 17.93 16.06 5.55
C MET A 4 17.37 16.91 4.42
N THR A 5 17.99 16.82 3.25
CA THR A 5 17.35 17.20 1.99
C THR A 5 16.02 16.45 1.99
N ASN A 6 14.91 17.13 2.27
CA ASN A 6 13.59 16.52 2.15
C ASN A 6 13.42 16.18 0.66
N ALA A 7 13.68 14.91 0.33
CA ALA A 7 13.43 14.41 -1.01
C ALA A 7 11.97 14.69 -1.34
N VAL A 8 11.73 15.30 -2.49
CA VAL A 8 10.38 15.57 -2.99
C VAL A 8 9.62 14.25 -3.04
N LYS A 9 8.42 14.24 -2.44
CA LYS A 9 7.59 13.04 -2.29
C LYS A 9 6.61 12.95 -3.45
N ALA A 10 6.61 11.81 -4.13
CA ALA A 10 5.71 11.56 -5.25
C ALA A 10 4.33 11.07 -4.75
N CYS A 11 3.29 11.84 -5.04
CA CYS A 11 1.92 11.61 -4.60
C CYS A 11 1.04 11.14 -5.77
N LYS A 12 0.48 9.95 -5.64
CA LYS A 12 -0.52 9.41 -6.57
C LYS A 12 -1.92 9.64 -6.02
N ILE A 13 -2.70 10.46 -6.71
CA ILE A 13 -4.03 10.86 -6.23
C ILE A 13 -5.09 10.37 -7.22
N ARG A 14 -6.10 9.67 -6.70
CA ARG A 14 -7.22 9.14 -7.48
C ARG A 14 -8.54 9.40 -6.77
N GLY A 15 -9.61 9.46 -7.55
CA GLY A 15 -10.96 9.57 -7.03
C GLY A 15 -11.64 10.91 -7.29
N ILE A 16 -12.82 11.09 -6.69
CA ILE A 16 -13.67 12.26 -6.88
C ILE A 16 -13.03 13.54 -6.33
N TYR A 17 -12.18 13.41 -5.31
CA TYR A 17 -11.45 14.53 -4.71
C TYR A 17 -10.12 14.86 -5.41
N ALA A 18 -9.75 14.11 -6.46
CA ALA A 18 -8.40 14.15 -7.02
C ALA A 18 -7.99 15.53 -7.54
N THR A 19 -8.90 16.32 -8.11
CA THR A 19 -8.57 17.68 -8.58
C THR A 19 -8.21 18.61 -7.41
N ALA A 20 -9.04 18.69 -6.38
CA ALA A 20 -8.80 19.58 -5.23
C ALA A 20 -7.54 19.18 -4.44
N LEU A 21 -7.35 17.87 -4.25
CA LEU A 21 -6.18 17.35 -3.58
C LEU A 21 -4.91 17.56 -4.40
N SER A 22 -4.96 17.42 -5.73
CA SER A 22 -3.79 17.70 -6.56
C SER A 22 -3.38 19.18 -6.50
N ILE A 23 -4.34 20.11 -6.40
CA ILE A 23 -4.05 21.54 -6.18
C ILE A 23 -3.37 21.74 -4.82
N LEU A 24 -3.93 21.16 -3.75
CA LEU A 24 -3.40 21.27 -2.39
C LEU A 24 -1.96 20.75 -2.29
N PHE A 25 -1.69 19.57 -2.84
CA PHE A 25 -0.36 18.97 -2.83
C PHE A 25 0.63 19.73 -3.72
N SER A 26 0.23 20.14 -4.93
CA SER A 26 1.12 20.91 -5.82
C SER A 26 1.48 22.28 -5.26
N GLY A 27 0.62 22.86 -4.42
CA GLY A 27 0.88 24.12 -3.72
C GLY A 27 1.74 23.96 -2.46
N THR A 28 2.10 22.73 -2.06
CA THR A 28 2.88 22.48 -0.84
C THR A 28 4.32 22.07 -1.21
N GLU A 29 5.30 22.75 -0.62
CA GLU A 29 6.71 22.44 -0.85
C GLU A 29 7.04 20.99 -0.41
N GLY A 30 7.84 20.29 -1.22
CA GLY A 30 8.25 18.92 -0.93
C GLY A 30 7.34 17.83 -1.48
N TYR A 31 6.32 18.16 -2.27
CA TYR A 31 5.43 17.18 -2.91
C TYR A 31 5.35 17.38 -4.44
N GLU A 32 5.29 16.29 -5.18
CA GLU A 32 5.03 16.27 -6.62
C GLU A 32 3.89 15.30 -6.96
N ILE A 33 3.12 15.56 -8.01
CA ILE A 33 2.04 14.67 -8.45
C ILE A 33 2.59 13.63 -9.44
N THR A 34 2.32 12.35 -9.19
CA THR A 34 2.64 11.24 -10.10
C THR A 34 1.39 10.48 -10.54
N PHE A 35 1.44 9.88 -11.73
CA PHE A 35 0.30 9.26 -12.42
C PHE A 35 -0.95 10.15 -12.48
N PRO A 36 -0.83 11.44 -12.87
CA PRO A 36 -2.02 12.28 -13.03
C PRO A 36 -2.91 11.71 -14.14
N SER A 37 -4.23 11.82 -13.98
CA SER A 37 -5.12 11.54 -15.09
C SER A 37 -4.94 12.62 -16.18
N PRO A 38 -5.25 12.32 -17.47
CA PRO A 38 -5.14 13.31 -18.54
C PRO A 38 -5.91 14.61 -18.24
N GLU A 39 -7.07 14.50 -17.59
CA GLU A 39 -7.89 15.64 -17.19
C GLU A 39 -7.20 16.50 -16.12
N ILE A 40 -6.58 15.87 -15.11
CA ILE A 40 -5.86 16.58 -14.04
C ILE A 40 -4.59 17.23 -14.61
N ALA A 41 -3.83 16.50 -15.42
CA ALA A 41 -2.63 17.00 -16.09
C ALA A 41 -2.92 18.27 -16.89
N LYS A 42 -3.99 18.24 -17.69
CA LYS A 42 -4.44 19.39 -18.48
C LYS A 42 -4.95 20.54 -17.61
N ARG A 43 -5.77 20.27 -16.60
CA ARG A 43 -6.38 21.30 -15.74
C ARG A 43 -5.34 22.06 -14.91
N LEU A 44 -4.32 21.37 -14.42
CA LEU A 44 -3.31 21.94 -13.53
C LEU A 44 -2.01 22.30 -14.25
N ASN A 45 -1.94 22.04 -15.57
CA ASN A 45 -0.73 22.22 -16.37
C ASN A 45 0.50 21.54 -15.75
N ILE A 46 0.30 20.33 -15.23
CA ILE A 46 1.37 19.50 -14.65
C ILE A 46 1.86 18.48 -15.67
N ALA A 47 3.16 18.22 -15.66
CA ALA A 47 3.75 17.20 -16.52
C ALA A 47 3.19 15.80 -16.19
N ALA A 48 2.97 14.99 -17.22
CA ALA A 48 2.72 13.58 -17.02
C ALA A 48 4.01 12.94 -16.46
N SER A 49 3.92 12.35 -15.27
CA SER A 49 4.97 11.52 -14.68
C SER A 49 4.38 10.18 -14.28
N SER A 50 5.19 9.14 -14.37
CA SER A 50 4.86 7.79 -13.91
C SER A 50 5.83 7.29 -12.83
N LYS A 51 6.45 8.21 -12.10
CA LYS A 51 7.36 7.90 -11.00
C LYS A 51 6.66 7.05 -9.96
N PRO A 52 7.35 6.06 -9.36
CA PRO A 52 6.80 5.34 -8.22
C PRO A 52 6.27 6.31 -7.16
N ALA A 53 5.07 6.05 -6.67
CA ALA A 53 4.45 6.89 -5.65
C ALA A 53 4.97 6.52 -4.26
N ASP A 54 5.40 7.52 -3.49
CA ASP A 54 5.67 7.40 -2.06
C ASP A 54 4.38 7.40 -1.25
N ILE A 55 3.40 8.20 -1.71
CA ILE A 55 2.10 8.38 -1.06
C ILE A 55 1.00 8.13 -2.09
N SER A 56 0.03 7.30 -1.73
CA SER A 56 -1.16 7.01 -2.53
C SER A 56 -2.40 7.51 -1.79
N ILE A 57 -3.22 8.29 -2.47
CA ILE A 57 -4.46 8.85 -1.94
C ILE A 57 -5.61 8.42 -2.83
N SER A 58 -6.63 7.80 -2.24
CA SER A 58 -7.82 7.31 -2.93
C SER A 58 -9.07 7.55 -2.12
N ASP A 59 -10.23 7.62 -2.78
CA ASP A 59 -11.50 7.71 -2.08
C ASP A 59 -11.71 6.54 -1.11
N ARG A 60 -12.38 6.82 0.01
CA ARG A 60 -12.93 5.76 0.85
C ARG A 60 -14.03 5.00 0.12
N PRO A 61 -14.32 3.75 0.49
CA PRO A 61 -15.41 2.97 -0.12
C PRO A 61 -16.80 3.62 -0.02
N ASP A 62 -17.05 4.42 1.04
CA ASP A 62 -18.29 5.18 1.24
C ASP A 62 -18.29 6.53 0.50
N LEU A 63 -17.20 6.88 -0.17
CA LEU A 63 -16.95 8.17 -0.82
C LEU A 63 -17.00 9.38 0.13
N LEU A 64 -16.99 9.16 1.45
CA LEU A 64 -17.04 10.21 2.48
C LEU A 64 -15.65 10.45 3.07
N GLY A 65 -14.73 10.87 2.19
CA GLY A 65 -13.33 11.16 2.52
C GLY A 65 -12.35 10.28 1.77
N VAL A 66 -11.10 10.26 2.24
CA VAL A 66 -9.99 9.59 1.55
C VAL A 66 -9.21 8.64 2.46
N VAL A 67 -8.56 7.67 1.84
CA VAL A 67 -7.55 6.79 2.43
C VAL A 67 -6.19 7.25 1.93
N ILE A 68 -5.24 7.37 2.85
CA ILE A 68 -3.86 7.75 2.58
C ILE A 68 -2.98 6.56 2.94
N GLU A 69 -2.23 6.06 1.96
CA GLU A 69 -1.28 4.96 2.12
C GLU A 69 0.13 5.45 1.79
N GLY A 70 1.10 5.15 2.63
CA GLY A 70 2.48 5.61 2.49
C GLY A 70 3.29 5.24 3.71
N LYS A 71 4.57 5.64 3.74
CA LYS A 71 5.38 5.46 4.95
C LYS A 71 4.86 6.39 6.05
N LEU A 72 4.82 5.88 7.27
CA LEU A 72 4.30 6.62 8.42
C LEU A 72 5.08 7.92 8.67
N GLU A 73 6.40 7.90 8.47
CA GLU A 73 7.27 9.07 8.58
C GLU A 73 6.90 10.18 7.58
N ASP A 74 6.50 9.81 6.36
CA ASP A 74 6.14 10.77 5.30
C ASP A 74 4.75 11.37 5.54
N ILE A 75 3.82 10.57 6.06
CA ILE A 75 2.44 11.01 6.38
C ILE A 75 2.42 11.87 7.64
N ASN A 76 3.23 11.53 8.65
CA ASN A 76 3.31 12.28 9.91
C ASN A 76 4.31 13.46 9.86
N ALA A 77 4.90 13.71 8.69
CA ALA A 77 5.81 14.82 8.51
C ALA A 77 5.13 16.16 8.82
N LYS A 78 5.86 17.06 9.48
CA LYS A 78 5.38 18.42 9.72
C LYS A 78 5.18 19.11 8.36
N GLY A 79 3.97 19.63 8.13
CA GLY A 79 3.61 20.24 6.85
C GLY A 79 2.93 19.30 5.86
N PHE A 80 2.59 18.06 6.26
CA PHE A 80 1.75 17.20 5.45
C PHE A 80 0.43 17.91 5.08
N PRO A 81 0.02 17.96 3.79
CA PRO A 81 -1.05 18.86 3.37
C PRO A 81 -2.43 18.52 3.93
N ILE A 82 -2.68 17.26 4.29
CA ILE A 82 -3.97 16.80 4.83
C ILE A 82 -3.85 16.57 6.33
N GLY A 83 -4.48 17.44 7.12
CA GLY A 83 -4.57 17.27 8.57
C GLY A 83 -5.61 18.19 9.19
N THR A 84 -5.81 18.04 10.49
CA THR A 84 -6.79 18.84 11.25
C THR A 84 -6.47 20.34 11.25
N ALA A 85 -5.20 20.70 11.05
CA ALA A 85 -4.74 22.09 10.93
C ALA A 85 -5.04 22.71 9.55
N THR A 86 -5.04 21.90 8.48
CA THR A 86 -5.26 22.38 7.10
C THR A 86 -6.69 22.23 6.63
N VAL A 87 -7.42 21.23 7.12
CA VAL A 87 -8.81 20.96 6.74
C VAL A 87 -9.70 21.01 7.99
N PRO A 88 -10.39 22.13 8.25
CA PRO A 88 -11.27 22.28 9.39
C PRO A 88 -12.33 21.18 9.44
N GLY A 89 -12.52 20.58 10.62
CA GLY A 89 -13.49 19.51 10.83
C GLY A 89 -13.12 18.15 10.23
N CYS A 90 -11.92 17.99 9.64
CA CYS A 90 -11.48 16.68 9.21
C CYS A 90 -11.17 15.77 10.42
N THR A 91 -11.48 14.49 10.29
CA THR A 91 -11.14 13.47 11.29
C THR A 91 -10.12 12.52 10.68
N VAL A 92 -8.93 12.46 11.28
CA VAL A 92 -7.87 11.52 10.88
C VAL A 92 -7.97 10.29 11.76
N MET A 93 -8.09 9.12 11.13
CA MET A 93 -8.09 7.84 11.82
C MET A 93 -6.94 7.00 11.30
N GLU A 94 -5.95 6.78 12.16
CA GLU A 94 -4.88 5.82 11.89
C GLU A 94 -5.43 4.39 11.95
N THR A 95 -4.95 3.56 11.04
CA THR A 95 -5.25 2.13 11.03
C THR A 95 -4.23 1.37 11.84
N ILE A 96 -4.70 0.53 12.75
CA ILE A 96 -3.85 -0.36 13.55
C ILE A 96 -4.46 -1.77 13.46
N PRO A 97 -3.71 -2.78 13.01
CA PRO A 97 -2.33 -2.74 12.53
C PRO A 97 -2.20 -2.12 11.12
N ASN A 98 -0.99 -1.66 10.78
CA ASN A 98 -0.68 -1.10 9.46
C ASN A 98 -0.75 -2.16 8.36
N LYS A 99 -1.20 -1.76 7.17
CA LYS A 99 -1.18 -2.59 5.96
C LYS A 99 0.25 -3.07 5.65
N TYR A 100 0.38 -4.31 5.20
CA TYR A 100 1.65 -5.02 4.95
C TYR A 100 2.54 -5.28 6.17
N ALA A 101 2.17 -4.86 7.39
CA ALA A 101 2.91 -5.22 8.58
C ALA A 101 2.87 -6.74 8.81
N ILE A 102 4.01 -7.31 9.18
CA ILE A 102 4.19 -8.74 9.43
C ILE A 102 4.27 -8.99 10.93
N TYR A 103 3.49 -9.95 11.41
CA TYR A 103 3.44 -10.33 12.82
C TYR A 103 3.67 -11.83 12.98
N LYS A 104 4.27 -12.21 14.10
CA LYS A 104 4.14 -13.56 14.65
C LYS A 104 2.92 -13.55 15.57
N GLY A 105 1.84 -14.18 15.14
CA GLY A 105 0.60 -14.27 15.90
C GLY A 105 0.32 -15.67 16.42
N ILE A 106 -0.64 -15.78 17.34
CA ILE A 106 -1.09 -17.05 17.93
C ILE A 106 -2.56 -17.26 17.54
N VAL A 107 -2.88 -18.44 17.02
CA VAL A 107 -4.27 -18.82 16.70
C VAL A 107 -5.04 -19.03 17.98
N ILE A 108 -6.08 -18.24 18.22
CA ILE A 108 -6.92 -18.34 19.44
C ILE A 108 -8.16 -19.20 19.25
N GLY A 109 -8.52 -19.50 18.00
CA GLY A 109 -9.65 -20.36 17.68
C GLY A 109 -10.25 -20.05 16.32
N ARG A 110 -11.16 -20.91 15.90
CA ARG A 110 -11.83 -20.82 14.59
C ARG A 110 -13.25 -20.29 14.75
N ASN A 111 -13.66 -19.45 13.81
CA ASN A 111 -15.06 -19.13 13.62
C ASN A 111 -15.67 -20.12 12.62
N GLU A 112 -16.31 -21.18 13.12
CA GLU A 112 -16.91 -22.22 12.28
C GLU A 112 -17.99 -21.68 11.34
N ARG A 113 -18.75 -20.66 11.78
CA ARG A 113 -19.83 -20.06 10.99
C ARG A 113 -19.34 -19.42 9.69
N TYR A 114 -18.14 -18.83 9.72
CA TYR A 114 -17.60 -18.05 8.60
C TYR A 114 -16.32 -18.63 7.99
N GLY A 115 -15.82 -19.76 8.52
CA GLY A 115 -14.69 -20.48 7.95
C GLY A 115 -13.34 -19.75 8.05
N TYR A 116 -13.13 -18.91 9.06
CA TYR A 116 -11.86 -18.22 9.28
C TYR A 116 -11.29 -18.45 10.68
N ASN A 117 -9.99 -18.27 10.83
CA ASN A 117 -9.30 -18.34 12.12
C ASN A 117 -9.18 -16.95 12.73
N ASN A 118 -9.35 -16.84 14.04
CA ASN A 118 -8.97 -15.64 14.79
C ASN A 118 -7.52 -15.78 15.23
N VAL A 119 -6.71 -14.76 14.96
CA VAL A 119 -5.30 -14.74 15.30
C VAL A 119 -5.02 -13.53 16.18
N LEU A 120 -4.43 -13.76 17.34
CA LEU A 120 -3.93 -12.70 18.22
C LEU A 120 -2.56 -12.25 17.70
N LEU A 121 -2.46 -11.00 17.26
CA LEU A 121 -1.23 -10.42 16.70
C LEU A 121 -0.34 -9.80 17.77
N SER A 122 -0.96 -9.23 18.79
CA SER A 122 -0.27 -8.56 19.90
C SER A 122 -1.12 -8.71 21.15
N SER A 123 -0.57 -9.36 22.17
CA SER A 123 -1.24 -9.55 23.46
C SER A 123 -1.36 -8.24 24.24
N SER A 124 -0.38 -7.33 24.10
CA SER A 124 -0.41 -6.02 24.76
C SER A 124 -1.45 -5.08 24.16
N GLU A 125 -1.61 -5.10 22.83
CA GLU A 125 -2.54 -4.24 22.11
C GLU A 125 -3.91 -4.89 21.86
N LYS A 126 -4.08 -6.15 22.29
CA LYS A 126 -5.30 -6.96 22.11
C LYS A 126 -5.82 -6.98 20.67
N ILE A 127 -4.90 -6.98 19.70
CA ILE A 127 -5.24 -6.96 18.28
C ILE A 127 -5.56 -8.38 17.83
N VAL A 128 -6.82 -8.61 17.46
CA VAL A 128 -7.27 -9.87 16.88
C VAL A 128 -7.62 -9.67 15.42
N GLY A 129 -6.90 -10.36 14.53
CA GLY A 129 -7.16 -10.38 13.11
C GLY A 129 -7.89 -11.64 12.65
N ILE A 130 -8.42 -11.56 11.43
CA ILE A 130 -9.11 -12.63 10.73
C ILE A 130 -8.13 -13.22 9.73
N LEU A 131 -7.84 -14.53 9.82
CA LEU A 131 -7.06 -15.27 8.84
C LEU A 131 -7.98 -16.25 8.08
N PRO A 132 -8.38 -15.91 6.84
CA PRO A 132 -9.11 -16.82 5.97
C PRO A 132 -8.26 -18.04 5.56
N GLY A 133 -8.91 -19.15 5.24
CA GLY A 133 -8.27 -20.32 4.64
C GLY A 133 -8.12 -21.50 5.61
N ALA A 134 -6.95 -22.15 5.57
CA ALA A 134 -6.71 -23.45 6.18
C ALA A 134 -6.99 -23.49 7.70
N ASP A 135 -7.33 -24.67 8.19
CA ASP A 135 -7.70 -24.89 9.58
C ASP A 135 -6.45 -25.02 10.44
N PHE A 136 -6.32 -24.11 11.40
CA PHE A 136 -5.25 -24.16 12.38
C PHE A 136 -5.80 -24.64 13.72
N LYS A 137 -4.97 -25.40 14.44
CA LYS A 137 -5.26 -25.73 15.83
C LYS A 137 -5.10 -24.48 16.69
N PRO A 138 -5.91 -24.31 17.75
CA PRO A 138 -5.64 -23.31 18.77
C PRO A 138 -4.19 -23.41 19.30
N ASP A 139 -3.65 -22.28 19.75
CA ASP A 139 -2.29 -22.11 20.28
C ASP A 139 -1.16 -22.39 19.27
N THR A 140 -1.48 -22.38 17.97
CA THR A 140 -0.48 -22.49 16.90
C THR A 140 0.13 -21.12 16.60
N ASP A 141 1.46 -21.04 16.63
CA ASP A 141 2.22 -19.89 16.13
C ASP A 141 2.13 -19.79 14.60
N VAL A 142 1.77 -18.61 14.10
CA VAL A 142 1.67 -18.33 12.66
C VAL A 142 2.32 -17.00 12.32
N ILE A 143 3.09 -16.96 11.24
CA ILE A 143 3.55 -15.71 10.64
C ILE A 143 2.50 -15.25 9.64
N VAL A 144 2.04 -14.01 9.82
CA VAL A 144 0.96 -13.42 9.04
C VAL A 144 1.29 -11.99 8.67
N GLN A 145 0.78 -11.55 7.52
CA GLN A 145 0.84 -10.18 7.05
C GLN A 145 -0.57 -9.57 7.03
N VAL A 146 -0.68 -8.29 7.34
CA VAL A 146 -1.93 -7.53 7.24
C VAL A 146 -2.22 -7.21 5.77
N GLU A 147 -3.26 -7.82 5.21
CA GLU A 147 -3.72 -7.55 3.85
C GLU A 147 -4.70 -6.36 3.83
N GLU A 148 -5.71 -6.41 4.71
CA GLU A 148 -6.58 -5.27 4.97
C GLU A 148 -6.41 -4.78 6.40
N PRO A 149 -6.14 -3.47 6.60
CA PRO A 149 -6.08 -2.91 7.93
C PRO A 149 -7.44 -2.95 8.65
N GLY A 150 -7.38 -3.09 9.97
CA GLY A 150 -8.52 -2.95 10.86
C GLY A 150 -8.79 -1.49 11.23
N SER A 151 -9.84 -1.28 12.03
CA SER A 151 -10.07 0.01 12.69
C SER A 151 -9.45 0.00 14.09
N LYS A 152 -8.84 1.11 14.49
CA LYS A 152 -8.36 1.34 15.86
C LYS A 152 -9.43 1.12 16.94
N SER A 153 -10.71 1.33 16.59
CA SER A 153 -11.85 1.09 17.48
C SER A 153 -12.19 -0.40 17.69
N GLY A 154 -11.54 -1.31 16.96
CA GLY A 154 -11.84 -2.75 16.98
C GLY A 154 -13.12 -3.16 16.24
N LYS A 155 -13.92 -2.21 15.75
CA LYS A 155 -15.17 -2.48 15.00
C LYS A 155 -14.93 -3.27 13.71
N LYS A 156 -13.82 -2.98 13.02
CA LYS A 156 -13.33 -3.74 11.86
C LYS A 156 -12.07 -4.47 12.28
N LYS A 157 -12.10 -5.80 12.26
CA LYS A 157 -10.90 -6.62 12.45
C LYS A 157 -10.02 -6.57 11.20
N PRO A 158 -8.68 -6.52 11.33
CA PRO A 158 -7.79 -6.63 10.19
C PRO A 158 -7.92 -8.00 9.52
N VAL A 159 -7.77 -8.04 8.20
CA VAL A 159 -7.69 -9.28 7.43
C VAL A 159 -6.21 -9.62 7.22
N LEU A 160 -5.89 -10.89 7.45
CA LEU A 160 -4.54 -11.41 7.48
C LEU A 160 -4.34 -12.42 6.36
N THR A 161 -3.10 -12.52 5.90
CA THR A 161 -2.66 -13.51 4.92
C THR A 161 -1.35 -14.14 5.35
N ARG A 162 -1.12 -15.39 4.92
CA ARG A 162 0.20 -16.05 5.02
C ARG A 162 1.04 -15.90 3.75
N SER A 163 0.43 -15.40 2.67
CA SER A 163 1.16 -15.07 1.45
C SER A 163 1.83 -13.71 1.64
N ILE A 164 3.05 -13.71 2.17
CA ILE A 164 3.79 -12.49 2.49
C ILE A 164 4.23 -11.81 1.20
N ALA A 165 3.67 -10.64 0.91
CA ALA A 165 4.06 -9.79 -0.19
C ALA A 165 4.99 -8.67 0.29
N CYS A 166 6.07 -8.41 -0.44
CA CYS A 166 6.98 -7.30 -0.18
C CYS A 166 6.85 -6.26 -1.31
N PRO A 167 6.03 -5.22 -1.13
CA PRO A 167 5.85 -4.18 -2.13
C PRO A 167 7.08 -3.27 -2.21
N GLY A 168 7.65 -3.14 -3.40
CA GLY A 168 8.66 -2.14 -3.75
C GLY A 168 8.12 -1.13 -4.76
N SER A 169 8.97 -0.18 -5.15
CA SER A 169 8.62 0.92 -6.05
C SER A 169 8.19 0.45 -7.45
N TYR A 170 8.94 -0.48 -8.03
CA TYR A 170 8.73 -0.99 -9.39
C TYR A 170 8.12 -2.38 -9.43
N ALA A 171 8.26 -3.15 -8.34
CA ALA A 171 7.84 -4.54 -8.31
C ALA A 171 7.34 -4.93 -6.91
N VAL A 172 6.46 -5.92 -6.84
CA VAL A 172 6.05 -6.58 -5.60
C VAL A 172 6.59 -8.00 -5.63
N LEU A 173 7.40 -8.35 -4.63
CA LEU A 173 7.84 -9.74 -4.45
C LEU A 173 6.72 -10.52 -3.77
N ILE A 174 6.37 -11.68 -4.32
CA ILE A 174 5.30 -12.55 -3.82
C ILE A 174 5.82 -13.97 -3.67
N PRO A 175 5.26 -14.79 -2.78
CA PRO A 175 5.75 -16.15 -2.55
C PRO A 175 5.34 -17.13 -3.66
N GLU A 176 4.31 -16.83 -4.45
CA GLU A 176 3.94 -17.69 -5.58
C GLU A 176 4.94 -17.53 -6.70
N ASN A 177 5.47 -18.63 -7.25
CA ASN A 177 6.47 -18.63 -8.32
C ASN A 177 5.91 -18.22 -9.70
N LYS A 178 5.40 -16.99 -9.82
CA LYS A 178 4.80 -16.44 -11.05
C LYS A 178 5.30 -15.03 -11.33
N VAL A 179 5.40 -14.67 -12.60
CA VAL A 179 5.63 -13.29 -13.04
C VAL A 179 4.32 -12.75 -13.55
N THR A 180 3.91 -11.59 -13.07
CA THR A 180 2.70 -10.91 -13.54
C THR A 180 2.95 -9.41 -13.69
N PHE A 181 2.07 -8.77 -14.46
CA PHE A 181 2.19 -7.37 -14.82
C PHE A 181 0.97 -6.58 -14.37
N SER A 182 1.19 -5.32 -14.00
CA SER A 182 0.11 -4.35 -13.89
C SER A 182 -0.62 -4.25 -15.23
N LYS A 183 -1.96 -4.13 -15.18
CA LYS A 183 -2.79 -3.91 -16.38
C LYS A 183 -2.40 -2.67 -17.18
N ALA A 184 -1.69 -1.72 -16.55
CA ALA A 184 -1.22 -0.49 -17.18
C ALA A 184 0.07 -0.65 -18.01
N ILE A 185 0.78 -1.77 -17.88
CA ILE A 185 1.93 -2.09 -18.74
C ILE A 185 1.38 -2.84 -19.95
N THR A 186 1.15 -2.16 -21.06
CA THR A 186 0.54 -2.75 -22.27
C THR A 186 1.55 -3.08 -23.36
N ASP A 187 2.72 -2.42 -23.35
CA ASP A 187 3.75 -2.63 -24.35
C ASP A 187 4.34 -4.05 -24.30
N PRO A 188 4.25 -4.84 -25.39
CA PRO A 188 4.82 -6.18 -25.46
C PRO A 188 6.34 -6.22 -25.33
N GLY A 189 7.05 -5.21 -25.87
CA GLY A 189 8.52 -5.14 -25.82
C GLY A 189 9.01 -5.03 -24.38
N LEU A 190 8.51 -4.01 -23.67
CA LEU A 190 8.77 -3.82 -22.24
C LEU A 190 8.42 -5.06 -21.40
N ARG A 191 7.30 -5.73 -21.68
CA ARG A 191 6.96 -6.97 -20.96
C ARG A 191 8.01 -8.06 -21.16
N SER A 192 8.47 -8.27 -22.39
CA SER A 192 9.50 -9.26 -22.70
C SER A 192 10.79 -8.98 -21.94
N GLU A 193 11.26 -7.72 -21.96
CA GLU A 193 12.48 -7.32 -21.25
C GLU A 193 12.36 -7.54 -19.73
N LEU A 194 11.21 -7.18 -19.14
CA LEU A 194 10.95 -7.40 -17.73
C LEU A 194 10.84 -8.89 -17.37
N GLU A 195 10.29 -9.73 -18.25
CA GLU A 195 10.26 -11.19 -18.07
C GLU A 195 11.67 -11.78 -18.04
N GLU A 196 12.54 -11.35 -18.96
CA GLU A 196 13.94 -11.76 -19.00
C GLU A 196 14.70 -11.32 -17.75
N MET A 197 14.55 -10.06 -17.33
CA MET A 197 15.11 -9.57 -16.07
C MET A 197 14.63 -10.38 -14.87
N ALA A 198 13.33 -10.69 -14.80
CA ALA A 198 12.76 -11.50 -13.72
C ALA A 198 13.31 -12.93 -13.72
N ALA A 199 13.54 -13.52 -14.90
CA ALA A 199 14.10 -14.87 -15.02
C ALA A 199 15.56 -14.94 -14.52
N LEU A 200 16.33 -13.86 -14.70
CA LEU A 200 17.71 -13.77 -14.25
C LEU A 200 17.83 -13.44 -12.75
N HIS A 201 16.78 -12.90 -12.13
CA HIS A 201 16.84 -12.41 -10.76
C HIS A 201 17.07 -13.54 -9.72
N PRO A 202 18.06 -13.42 -8.81
CA PRO A 202 18.43 -14.47 -7.85
C PRO A 202 17.28 -14.94 -6.95
N ALA A 203 16.40 -14.02 -6.53
CA ALA A 203 15.25 -14.34 -5.68
C ALA A 203 14.28 -15.34 -6.34
N ARG A 204 14.15 -15.31 -7.68
CA ARG A 204 13.34 -16.29 -8.42
C ARG A 204 14.08 -17.62 -8.57
N ARG A 205 15.37 -17.58 -8.90
CA ARG A 205 16.17 -18.80 -9.15
C ARG A 205 16.37 -19.65 -7.89
N ALA A 206 16.64 -19.03 -6.74
CA ALA A 206 16.98 -19.75 -5.52
C ALA A 206 15.77 -20.00 -4.60
N ALA A 207 14.96 -18.97 -4.38
CA ALA A 207 13.89 -19.01 -3.39
C ALA A 207 12.48 -19.14 -4.00
N ARG A 208 12.39 -19.27 -5.34
CA ARG A 208 11.14 -19.47 -6.09
C ARG A 208 10.07 -18.40 -5.84
N PHE A 209 10.48 -17.19 -5.49
CA PHE A 209 9.55 -16.07 -5.41
C PHE A 209 9.00 -15.71 -6.79
N GLY A 210 7.82 -15.11 -6.82
CA GLY A 210 7.25 -14.42 -7.95
C GLY A 210 7.41 -12.91 -7.86
N ILE A 211 7.15 -12.26 -8.97
CA ILE A 211 7.30 -10.81 -9.12
C ILE A 211 6.06 -10.26 -9.82
N ILE A 212 5.46 -9.23 -9.23
CA ILE A 212 4.42 -8.44 -9.88
C ILE A 212 5.02 -7.08 -10.27
N PHE A 213 5.20 -6.82 -11.56
CA PHE A 213 5.69 -5.53 -12.04
C PHE A 213 4.60 -4.45 -11.97
N ARG A 214 4.95 -3.29 -11.44
CA ARG A 214 4.05 -2.15 -11.19
C ARG A 214 4.08 -1.18 -12.37
N SER A 215 3.04 -0.36 -12.50
CA SER A 215 2.92 0.64 -13.58
C SER A 215 4.08 1.64 -13.67
N ALA A 216 4.88 1.78 -12.63
CA ALA A 216 6.07 2.64 -12.62
C ALA A 216 7.19 2.14 -13.53
N CYS A 217 7.15 0.88 -13.97
CA CYS A 217 8.09 0.37 -14.97
C CYS A 217 7.98 1.08 -16.33
N ASN A 218 6.85 1.74 -16.64
CA ASN A 218 6.70 2.49 -17.88
C ASN A 218 7.62 3.72 -17.99
N GLU A 219 8.18 4.21 -16.87
CA GLU A 219 9.12 5.35 -16.87
C GLU A 219 10.59 4.93 -16.76
N ALA A 220 10.86 3.65 -16.52
CA ALA A 220 12.21 3.14 -16.30
C ALA A 220 12.98 2.86 -17.62
N HIS A 221 12.36 3.16 -18.76
CA HIS A 221 12.91 3.03 -20.12
C HIS A 221 13.05 4.39 -20.81
#